data_AF-A0A5C7F4Y6-F1
#
_entry.id   AF-A0A5C7F4Y6-F1
#
_cell.length_a   1.000
_cell.length_b   1.000
_cell.length_c   1.000
_cell.angle_alpha   90.00
_cell.angle_beta   90.00
_cell.angle_gamma   90.00
#
_symmetry.space_group_name_H-M   'P 1'
#
loop_
_entity.id
_entity.type
_entity.pdbx_description
1 polymer ?
#
loop_
_entity_poly.entity_id
_entity_poly.type
_entity_poly.pdbx_seq_one_letter_code
_entity_poly.pdbx_strand_id
1 'polypeptide(L)'
;MILKLFTWPFDTIRFVGEKVKEEVDKELYDLETIQKKLARLQMMLELEEISEELYEREEEVLLERYRIAKQMEQDEQEQQE
;
A
#
# COMPACT_ATOMS: atom_id res chain seq x y z
N MET A 1 -17.90 -24.64 -1.52
CA MET A 1 -18.26 -24.78 -0.09
C MET A 1 -16.98 -24.89 0.70
N ILE A 2 -16.53 -23.83 1.40
CA ILE A 2 -15.94 -23.80 2.76
C ILE A 2 -15.89 -22.30 3.13
N LEU A 3 -17.05 -21.75 3.49
CA LEU A 3 -17.11 -20.61 4.40
C LEU A 3 -16.97 -21.22 5.79
N LYS A 4 -15.81 -21.10 6.44
CA LYS A 4 -15.71 -21.30 7.89
C LYS A 4 -14.37 -20.78 8.43
N LEU A 5 -14.50 -19.68 9.17
CA LEU A 5 -13.87 -19.45 10.46
C LEU A 5 -12.35 -19.25 10.48
N PHE A 6 -11.91 -17.98 10.44
CA PHE A 6 -11.02 -17.47 11.49
C PHE A 6 -11.06 -15.94 11.60
N THR A 7 -12.20 -15.40 12.05
CA THR A 7 -12.26 -14.04 12.59
C THR A 7 -11.68 -14.07 14.01
N TRP A 8 -10.35 -13.92 14.14
CA TRP A 8 -9.68 -13.79 15.44
C TRP A 8 -8.61 -12.69 15.41
N PRO A 9 -8.42 -11.97 16.52
CA PRO A 9 -8.85 -10.59 16.66
C PRO A 9 -8.02 -9.60 15.82
N PHE A 10 -8.68 -9.02 14.81
CA PHE A 10 -8.20 -7.83 14.09
C PHE A 10 -8.06 -6.56 14.98
N ASP A 11 -8.31 -6.66 16.28
CA ASP A 11 -8.17 -5.55 17.23
C ASP A 11 -6.72 -5.22 17.60
N THR A 12 -5.76 -6.06 17.21
CA THR A 12 -4.32 -5.83 17.50
C THR A 12 -3.66 -4.82 16.53
N ILE A 13 -4.41 -4.33 15.53
CA ILE A 13 -3.97 -3.29 14.57
C ILE A 13 -4.11 -1.87 15.17
N ARG A 14 -4.58 -1.72 16.41
CA ARG A 14 -4.58 -0.39 17.06
C ARG A 14 -3.18 0.10 17.46
N PHE A 15 -2.17 -0.77 17.48
CA PHE A 15 -0.85 -0.43 18.02
C PHE A 15 0.10 0.31 17.05
N VAL A 16 -0.23 0.41 15.76
CA VAL A 16 0.55 1.18 14.77
C VAL A 16 -0.20 2.46 14.34
N GLY A 17 -1.08 2.97 15.20
CA GLY A 17 -1.85 4.20 14.94
C GLY A 17 -1.16 5.50 15.39
N GLU A 18 -0.09 5.44 16.18
CA GLU A 18 0.41 6.63 16.92
C GLU A 18 1.66 7.29 16.33
N LYS A 19 2.29 6.77 15.27
CA LYS A 19 3.54 7.37 14.75
C LYS A 19 3.55 7.90 13.31
N VAL A 20 2.45 7.83 12.57
CA VAL A 20 2.41 8.23 11.15
C VAL A 20 1.24 9.15 10.88
N LYS A 21 1.17 10.29 11.59
CA LYS A 21 0.06 11.25 11.42
C LYS A 21 0.49 12.62 10.89
N GLU A 22 1.78 12.89 10.72
CA GLU A 22 2.25 14.23 10.30
C GLU A 22 2.73 14.33 8.84
N GLU A 23 2.96 13.23 8.12
CA GLU A 23 3.47 13.27 6.72
C GLU A 23 2.47 12.79 5.64
N VAL A 24 1.22 12.54 6.03
CA VAL A 24 0.25 11.78 5.20
C VAL A 24 -0.13 12.47 3.88
N ASP A 25 -0.02 13.80 3.77
CA ASP A 25 -0.40 14.52 2.55
C ASP A 25 0.69 14.56 1.46
N LYS A 26 1.98 14.37 1.82
CA LYS A 26 3.07 14.17 0.85
C LYS A 26 3.21 12.70 0.43
N GLU A 27 2.87 11.78 1.32
CA GLU A 27 2.96 10.33 1.16
C GLU A 27 2.06 9.72 0.05
N LEU A 28 1.06 10.45 -0.45
CA LEU A 28 0.14 9.90 -1.45
C LEU A 28 0.77 9.70 -2.84
N TYR A 29 1.79 10.51 -3.17
CA TYR A 29 2.56 10.41 -4.41
C TYR A 29 4.06 10.17 -4.18
N ASP A 30 4.46 9.95 -2.92
CA ASP A 30 5.82 9.51 -2.64
C ASP A 30 6.00 8.06 -3.12
N LEU A 31 6.90 7.88 -4.08
CA LEU A 31 7.29 6.57 -4.62
C LEU A 31 7.70 5.62 -3.49
N GLU A 32 8.37 6.12 -2.45
CA GLU A 32 8.81 5.32 -1.30
C GLU A 32 7.60 4.78 -0.52
N THR A 33 6.57 5.60 -0.31
CA THR A 33 5.35 5.16 0.38
C THR A 33 4.56 4.14 -0.43
N ILE A 34 4.47 4.32 -1.75
CA ILE A 34 3.79 3.34 -2.62
C ILE A 34 4.54 1.99 -2.59
N GLN A 35 5.87 2.01 -2.65
CA GLN A 35 6.69 0.80 -2.52
C GLN A 35 6.52 0.12 -1.16
N LYS A 36 6.48 0.87 -0.05
CA LYS A 36 6.19 0.32 1.28
C LYS A 36 4.80 -0.31 1.36
N LYS A 37 3.79 0.29 0.73
CA LYS A 37 2.42 -0.25 0.68
C LYS A 37 2.37 -1.56 -0.12
N LEU A 38 3.06 -1.64 -1.26
CA LEU A 38 3.19 -2.87 -2.04
C LEU A 38 3.89 -3.99 -1.24
N ALA A 39 5.02 -3.68 -0.60
CA ALA A 39 5.74 -4.64 0.25
C ALA A 39 4.88 -5.15 1.42
N ARG A 40 4.11 -4.26 2.04
CA ARG A 40 3.17 -4.64 3.11
C ARG A 40 2.04 -5.51 2.57
N LEU A 41 1.49 -5.19 1.40
CA LEU A 41 0.43 -5.97 0.76
C LEU A 41 0.90 -7.40 0.46
N GLN A 42 2.12 -7.55 -0.05
CA GLN A 42 2.76 -8.84 -0.29
C GLN A 42 2.96 -9.62 1.02
N MET A 43 3.47 -8.98 2.06
CA MET A 43 3.63 -9.62 3.38
C MET A 43 2.28 -10.10 3.95
N MET A 44 1.21 -9.32 3.81
CA MET A 44 -0.13 -9.71 4.27
C MET A 44 -0.66 -10.93 3.49
N LEU A 45 -0.36 -11.03 2.19
CA LEU A 45 -0.70 -12.22 1.39
C LEU A 45 0.11 -13.44 1.84
N GLU A 46 1.43 -13.29 2.05
CA GLU A 46 2.31 -14.36 2.51
C GLU A 46 1.94 -14.90 3.89
N LEU A 47 1.40 -14.03 4.76
CA LEU A 47 0.88 -14.40 6.08
C LEU A 47 -0.58 -14.91 6.05
N GLU A 48 -1.17 -15.06 4.86
CA GLU A 48 -2.57 -15.44 4.64
C GLU A 48 -3.59 -14.49 5.34
N GLU A 49 -3.19 -13.25 5.62
CA GLU A 49 -4.06 -12.23 6.24
C GLU A 49 -5.07 -11.64 5.24
N ILE A 50 -4.76 -11.69 3.94
CA ILE A 50 -5.62 -11.28 2.83
C ILE A 50 -5.72 -12.37 1.77
N SER A 51 -6.81 -12.35 0.99
CA SER A 51 -6.97 -13.25 -0.16
C SER A 51 -6.16 -12.76 -1.36
N GLU A 52 -5.74 -13.69 -2.23
CA GLU A 52 -5.10 -13.40 -3.52
C GLU A 52 -5.92 -12.42 -4.37
N GLU A 53 -7.25 -12.59 -4.46
CA GLU A 53 -8.13 -11.66 -5.19
C GLU A 53 -8.14 -10.23 -4.62
N LEU A 54 -7.90 -10.08 -3.31
CA LEU A 54 -7.82 -8.76 -2.67
C LEU A 54 -6.43 -8.15 -2.90
N TYR A 55 -5.40 -8.98 -2.82
CA TYR A 55 -4.03 -8.60 -3.17
C TYR A 55 -3.98 -8.06 -4.60
N GLU A 56 -4.46 -8.81 -5.59
CA GLU A 56 -4.40 -8.41 -7.01
C GLU A 56 -5.09 -7.07 -7.26
N ARG A 57 -6.28 -6.87 -6.68
CA ARG A 57 -7.05 -5.63 -6.83
C ARG A 57 -6.32 -4.42 -6.22
N GLU A 58 -5.78 -4.56 -5.03
CA GLU A 58 -5.08 -3.46 -4.35
C GLU A 58 -3.69 -3.20 -4.97
N GLU A 59 -3.01 -4.26 -5.43
CA GLU A 59 -1.73 -4.16 -6.14
C GLU A 59 -1.88 -3.35 -7.42
N GLU A 60 -2.89 -3.65 -8.25
CA GLU A 60 -3.15 -2.93 -9.50
C GLU A 60 -3.35 -1.42 -9.25
N VAL A 61 -4.12 -1.08 -8.22
CA VAL A 61 -4.35 0.32 -7.83
C VAL A 61 -3.07 1.02 -7.37
N LEU A 62 -2.23 0.34 -6.59
CA LEU A 62 -0.96 0.89 -6.13
C LEU A 62 0.05 1.05 -7.26
N LEU A 63 0.11 0.10 -8.19
CA LEU A 63 0.98 0.17 -9.37
C LEU A 63 0.57 1.29 -10.33
N GLU A 64 -0.74 1.53 -10.50
CA GLU A 64 -1.22 2.68 -11.29
C GLU A 64 -0.73 4.00 -10.69
N ARG A 65 -0.88 4.16 -9.37
CA ARG A 65 -0.40 5.35 -8.65
C ARG A 65 1.11 5.50 -8.74
N TYR A 66 1.85 4.40 -8.66
CA TYR A 66 3.31 4.40 -8.81
C TYR A 66 3.71 4.95 -10.19
N ARG A 67 3.04 4.51 -11.25
CA ARG A 67 3.31 4.98 -12.62
C ARG A 67 3.07 6.48 -12.75
N ILE A 68 1.95 6.96 -12.23
CA ILE A 68 1.62 8.40 -12.26
C ILE A 68 2.65 9.22 -11.48
N ALA A 69 3.01 8.79 -10.27
CA ALA A 69 4.03 9.45 -9.46
C ALA A 69 5.39 9.48 -10.16
N LYS A 70 5.77 8.38 -10.83
CA LYS A 70 7.05 8.30 -11.55
C LYS A 70 7.09 9.22 -12.76
N GLN A 71 5.98 9.35 -13.49
CA GLN A 71 5.87 10.27 -14.62
C GLN A 71 6.00 11.72 -14.14
N MET A 72 5.33 12.08 -13.04
CA MET A 72 5.42 13.43 -12.47
C MET A 72 6.85 13.78 -12.05
N GLU A 73 7.57 12.85 -11.42
CA GLU A 73 8.99 13.03 -11.06
C GLU A 73 9.86 13.31 -12.29
N GLN A 74 9.64 12.59 -13.39
CA GLN A 74 10.39 12.78 -14.64
C GLN A 74 10.09 14.13 -15.29
N ASP A 75 8.81 14.49 -15.39
CA ASP A 75 8.37 15.75 -15.98
C ASP A 75 8.89 16.97 -15.17
N GLU A 76 9.01 16.84 -13.85
CA GLU A 76 9.60 17.86 -12.96
C GLU A 76 11.12 17.98 -13.13
N GLN A 77 11.81 16.88 -13.40
CA GLN A 77 13.26 16.87 -13.67
C GLN A 77 13.57 17.54 -15.01
N GLU A 78 12.80 17.22 -16.06
CA GLU A 78 12.97 17.80 -17.39
C GLU A 78 12.69 19.32 -17.43
N GLN A 79 11.80 19.83 -16.56
CA GLN A 79 11.52 21.26 -16.46
C GLN A 79 12.57 22.05 -15.66
N GLN A 80 13.44 21.35 -14.93
CA GLN A 80 14.49 21.96 -14.11
C GLN A 80 15.88 21.97 -14.79
N GLU A 81 16.02 21.33 -15.97
CA GLU A 81 17.19 21.40 -16.86
C GLU A 81 17.06 22.50 -17.92
#